data_AF-A0A1E7QL11-F1
#
_entry.id   AF-A0A1E7QL11-F1
#
_cell.length_a   1.000
_cell.length_b   1.000
_cell.length_c   1.000
_cell.angle_alpha   90.00
_cell.angle_beta   90.00
_cell.angle_gamma   90.00
#
_symmetry.space_group_name_H-M   'P 1'
#
loop_
_entity.id
_entity.type
_entity.pdbx_description
1 polymer ?
#
loop_
_entity_poly.entity_id
_entity_poly.type
_entity_poly.pdbx_seq_one_letter_code
_entity_poly.pdbx_strand_id
1 'polypeptide(L)'
;MKESNKKMLITLSVSPKELNFTLKDLNSRILSTTSIKIPQASEDLLRIMSIKRFADKQLKVDSKVINYILKRIERSFHSINRIIKEIDNKSIGTSITIPFISSVLRELK
;
A
#
# COMPACT_ATOMS: atom_id res chain seq x y z
N MET A 1 -26.17 -8.22 13.91
CA MET A 1 -24.85 -7.94 14.55
C MET A 1 -24.99 -7.54 16.01
N LYS A 2 -25.88 -6.60 16.36
CA LYS A 2 -26.19 -6.28 17.77
C LYS A 2 -26.74 -7.48 18.58
N GLU A 3 -27.56 -8.33 17.95
CA GLU A 3 -28.17 -9.49 18.63
C GLU A 3 -27.18 -10.58 19.07
N SER A 4 -26.07 -10.77 18.34
CA SER A 4 -25.08 -11.82 18.64
C SER A 4 -23.75 -11.27 19.17
N ASN A 5 -23.67 -9.96 19.41
CA ASN A 5 -22.47 -9.23 19.85
C ASN A 5 -21.20 -9.53 19.03
N LYS A 6 -21.35 -9.86 17.73
CA LYS A 6 -20.24 -10.14 16.82
C LYS A 6 -19.83 -8.88 16.05
N LYS A 7 -18.52 -8.71 15.89
CA LYS A 7 -17.91 -7.64 15.07
C LYS A 7 -17.68 -8.17 13.65
N MET A 8 -17.88 -7.31 12.66
CA MET A 8 -17.67 -7.62 11.24
C MET A 8 -16.94 -6.44 10.61
N LEU A 9 -15.96 -6.74 9.76
CA LEU A 9 -15.28 -5.77 8.91
C LEU A 9 -15.54 -6.17 7.46
N ILE A 10 -16.00 -5.20 6.67
CA ILE A 10 -16.29 -5.38 5.25
C ILE A 10 -15.43 -4.38 4.50
N THR A 11 -14.76 -4.82 3.44
CA THR A 11 -14.00 -3.95 2.54
C THR A 11 -14.68 -3.91 1.18
N LEU A 12 -14.69 -2.73 0.57
CA LEU A 12 -15.33 -2.47 -0.72
C LEU A 12 -14.41 -1.55 -1.54
N SER A 13 -14.39 -1.75 -2.85
CA SER A 13 -13.64 -0.87 -3.76
C SER A 13 -14.43 0.40 -4.13
N VAL A 14 -15.73 0.42 -3.83
CA VAL A 14 -16.69 1.51 -4.11
C VAL A 14 -17.48 1.85 -2.85
N SER A 15 -18.21 2.97 -2.86
CA SER A 15 -19.09 3.32 -1.75
C SER A 15 -20.17 2.24 -1.56
N PRO A 16 -20.56 1.89 -0.32
CA PRO A 16 -21.68 0.98 -0.08
C PRO A 16 -22.99 1.45 -0.74
N LYS A 17 -23.15 2.76 -0.97
CA LYS A 17 -24.30 3.35 -1.65
C LYS A 17 -24.37 3.05 -3.15
N GLU A 18 -23.24 2.70 -3.76
CA GLU A 18 -23.15 2.36 -5.18
C GLU A 18 -23.47 0.88 -5.42
N LEU A 19 -23.58 0.08 -4.36
CA LEU A 19 -23.94 -1.33 -4.45
C LEU A 19 -25.46 -1.47 -4.57
N ASN A 20 -25.91 -1.89 -5.74
CA ASN A 20 -27.32 -2.16 -6.02
C ASN A 20 -27.72 -3.55 -5.51
N PHE A 21 -27.85 -3.70 -4.19
CA PHE A 21 -28.33 -4.96 -3.61
C PHE A 21 -29.81 -5.21 -3.95
N THR A 22 -30.12 -6.36 -4.54
CA THR A 22 -31.50 -6.78 -4.82
C THR A 22 -32.33 -6.94 -3.54
N LEU A 23 -31.71 -7.39 -2.45
CA LEU A 23 -32.37 -7.60 -1.16
C LEU A 23 -32.38 -6.30 -0.34
N LYS A 24 -33.56 -5.68 -0.17
CA LYS A 24 -33.74 -4.40 0.52
C LYS A 24 -33.27 -4.41 1.98
N ASP A 25 -33.51 -5.50 2.71
CA ASP A 25 -33.08 -5.64 4.12
C ASP A 25 -31.55 -5.61 4.24
N LEU A 26 -30.84 -6.32 3.35
CA LEU A 26 -29.38 -6.28 3.30
C LEU A 26 -28.86 -4.88 2.98
N ASN A 27 -29.46 -4.20 2.00
CA ASN A 27 -29.08 -2.84 1.65
C ASN A 27 -29.17 -1.90 2.86
N SER A 28 -30.31 -1.92 3.56
CA SER A 28 -30.51 -1.13 4.79
C SER A 28 -29.50 -1.48 5.89
N ARG A 29 -29.20 -2.77 6.08
CA ARG A 29 -28.19 -3.21 7.06
C ARG A 29 -26.80 -2.72 6.72
N ILE A 30 -26.38 -2.80 5.46
CA ILE A 30 -25.05 -2.33 5.04
C ILE A 30 -24.96 -0.81 5.17
N LEU A 31 -25.98 -0.07 4.73
CA LEU A 31 -26.01 1.39 4.80
C LEU A 31 -26.11 1.95 6.23
N SER A 32 -26.64 1.17 7.18
CA SER A 32 -26.67 1.53 8.60
C SER A 32 -25.37 1.22 9.36
N THR A 33 -24.37 0.59 8.70
CA THR A 33 -23.04 0.41 9.29
C THR A 33 -22.16 1.66 9.15
N THR A 34 -21.18 1.80 10.04
CA THR A 34 -20.15 2.84 9.91
C THR A 34 -19.28 2.56 8.69
N SER A 35 -19.32 3.44 7.70
CA SER A 35 -18.47 3.40 6.52
C SER A 35 -17.44 4.52 6.55
N ILE A 36 -16.19 4.19 6.27
CA ILE A 36 -15.10 5.15 6.11
C ILE A 36 -14.37 4.91 4.80
N LYS A 37 -14.13 5.97 4.04
CA LYS A 37 -13.35 5.91 2.80
C LYS A 37 -11.88 6.04 3.13
N ILE A 38 -11.06 5.13 2.60
CA ILE A 38 -9.61 5.25 2.65
C ILE A 38 -9.17 6.04 1.40
N PRO A 39 -8.62 7.25 1.52
CA PRO A 39 -8.12 8.00 0.38
C PRO A 39 -6.86 7.34 -0.20
N GLN A 40 -6.51 7.71 -1.42
CA GLN A 40 -5.19 7.37 -1.94
C GLN A 40 -4.08 7.98 -1.08
N ALA A 41 -2.94 7.28 -1.01
CA ALA A 41 -1.81 7.73 -0.23
C ALA A 41 -1.20 9.01 -0.82
N SER A 42 -0.93 10.00 0.05
CA SER A 42 -0.17 11.19 -0.32
C SER A 42 1.28 10.83 -0.62
N GLU A 43 2.00 11.73 -1.31
CA GLU A 43 3.44 11.55 -1.55
C GLU A 43 4.24 11.39 -0.26
N ASP A 44 3.92 12.21 0.73
CA ASP A 44 4.59 12.19 2.03
C ASP A 44 4.35 10.89 2.76
N LEU A 45 3.12 10.34 2.69
CA LEU A 45 2.83 9.04 3.26
C LEU A 45 3.62 7.94 2.55
N LEU A 46 3.65 7.94 1.21
CA LEU A 46 4.44 6.97 0.44
C LEU A 46 5.93 7.04 0.80
N ARG A 47 6.48 8.24 1.00
CA ARG A 47 7.85 8.48 1.47
C ARG A 47 8.07 7.90 2.87
N ILE A 48 7.24 8.26 3.84
CA ILE A 48 7.33 7.77 5.22
C ILE A 48 7.23 6.24 5.24
N MET A 49 6.28 5.68 4.49
CA MET A 49 6.14 4.23 4.37
C MET A 49 7.36 3.56 3.76
N SER A 50 7.98 4.18 2.74
CA SER A 50 9.21 3.67 2.13
C SER A 50 10.36 3.65 3.13
N ILE A 51 10.57 4.75 3.87
CA ILE A 51 11.56 4.85 4.94
C ILE A 51 11.32 3.75 5.98
N LYS A 52 10.09 3.64 6.47
CA LYS A 52 9.66 2.65 7.45
C LYS A 52 9.92 1.22 6.94
N ARG A 53 9.62 0.94 5.68
CA ARG A 53 9.83 -0.39 5.08
C ARG A 53 11.31 -0.75 4.89
N PHE A 54 12.15 0.20 4.50
CA PHE A 54 13.59 -0.03 4.49
C PHE A 54 14.14 -0.26 5.90
N ALA A 55 13.67 0.50 6.89
CA ALA A 55 14.04 0.32 8.29
C ALA A 55 13.60 -1.05 8.85
N ASP A 56 12.37 -1.51 8.55
CA ASP A 56 11.89 -2.86 8.90
C ASP A 56 12.81 -3.97 8.35
N LYS A 57 13.46 -3.71 7.21
CA LYS A 57 14.41 -4.60 6.55
C LYS A 57 15.87 -4.36 6.97
N GLN A 58 16.10 -3.47 7.93
CA GLN A 58 17.43 -3.07 8.40
C GLN A 58 18.32 -2.48 7.29
N LEU A 59 17.72 -1.97 6.22
CA LEU A 59 18.41 -1.36 5.09
C LEU A 59 18.50 0.15 5.29
N LYS A 60 19.72 0.68 5.38
CA LYS A 60 19.96 2.13 5.42
C LYS A 60 19.99 2.67 4.00
N VAL A 61 19.04 3.53 3.66
CA VAL A 61 18.87 4.09 2.31
C VAL A 61 18.80 5.61 2.38
N ASP A 62 19.59 6.28 1.54
CA ASP A 62 19.59 7.74 1.45
C ASP A 62 18.27 8.28 0.87
N SER A 63 17.83 9.42 1.38
CA SER A 63 16.61 10.11 0.91
C SER A 63 16.55 10.35 -0.61
N LYS A 64 17.70 10.56 -1.27
CA LYS A 64 17.83 10.70 -2.72
C LYS A 64 17.46 9.42 -3.45
N VAL A 65 17.82 8.26 -2.91
CA VAL A 65 17.47 6.96 -3.47
C VAL A 65 15.97 6.70 -3.32
N ILE A 66 15.39 7.03 -2.17
CA ILE A 66 13.94 6.94 -1.94
C ILE A 66 13.19 7.82 -2.95
N ASN A 67 13.64 9.07 -3.14
CA ASN A 67 13.09 9.98 -4.15
C ASN A 67 13.19 9.41 -5.57
N TYR A 68 14.31 8.76 -5.89
CA TYR A 68 14.51 8.14 -7.20
C TYR A 68 13.52 7.00 -7.46
N ILE A 69 13.27 6.16 -6.45
CA ILE A 69 12.30 5.06 -6.53
C ILE A 69 10.89 5.62 -6.72
N LEU A 70 10.45 6.54 -5.85
CA LEU A 70 9.08 7.06 -5.84
C LEU A 70 8.69 7.77 -7.14
N LYS A 71 9.64 8.37 -7.86
CA LYS A 71 9.40 8.99 -9.16
C LYS A 71 9.23 7.99 -10.32
N ARG A 72 9.55 6.71 -10.11
CA ARG A 72 9.63 5.70 -11.17
C ARG A 72 8.73 4.49 -10.96
N ILE A 73 8.08 4.39 -9.81
CA ILE A 73 7.09 3.36 -9.52
C ILE A 73 5.68 3.97 -9.53
N GLU A 74 4.67 3.11 -9.64
CA GLU A 74 3.30 3.53 -9.39
C GLU A 74 3.11 3.96 -7.94
N ARG A 75 2.27 4.98 -7.73
CA ARG A 75 1.97 5.57 -6.42
C ARG A 75 1.01 4.69 -5.60
N SER A 76 1.40 3.43 -5.37
CA SER A 76 0.62 2.44 -4.63
C SER A 76 1.47 1.76 -3.56
N PHE A 77 0.82 1.37 -2.45
CA PHE A 77 1.49 0.63 -1.38
C PHE A 77 1.96 -0.76 -1.83
N HIS A 78 1.22 -1.38 -2.76
CA HIS A 78 1.60 -2.65 -3.35
C HIS A 78 2.93 -2.51 -4.12
N SER A 79 3.04 -1.50 -4.98
CA SER A 79 4.23 -1.26 -5.80
C SER A 79 5.45 -0.94 -4.94
N ILE A 80 5.30 -0.18 -3.86
CA ILE A 80 6.37 0.08 -2.86
C ILE A 80 6.83 -1.22 -2.20
N ASN A 81 5.91 -2.04 -1.68
CA ASN A 81 6.31 -3.28 -1.01
C ASN A 81 7.00 -4.25 -1.98
N ARG A 82 6.50 -4.33 -3.22
CA ARG A 82 7.10 -5.17 -4.26
C ARG A 82 8.53 -4.74 -4.56
N ILE A 83 8.77 -3.46 -4.84
CA ILE A 83 10.12 -2.98 -5.16
C ILE A 83 11.09 -3.12 -3.98
N ILE A 84 10.66 -2.80 -2.76
CA ILE A 84 11.52 -2.91 -1.57
C ILE A 84 11.89 -4.36 -1.29
N LYS A 85 10.96 -5.30 -1.48
CA LYS A 85 11.26 -6.73 -1.33
C LYS A 85 12.31 -7.21 -2.33
N GLU A 86 12.24 -6.76 -3.57
CA GLU A 86 13.22 -7.10 -4.60
C GLU A 86 14.60 -6.49 -4.33
N ILE A 87 14.61 -5.24 -3.85
CA ILE A 87 15.83 -4.57 -3.39
C ILE A 87 16.48 -5.35 -2.25
N ASP A 88 15.69 -5.72 -1.23
CA ASP A 88 16.13 -6.49 -0.07
C ASP A 88 16.81 -7.80 -0.51
N ASN A 89 16.13 -8.59 -1.34
CA ASN A 89 16.64 -9.85 -1.87
C ASN A 89 17.97 -9.71 -2.65
N LYS A 90 18.14 -8.61 -3.39
CA LYS A 90 19.30 -8.39 -4.27
C LYS A 90 20.42 -7.58 -3.61
N SER A 91 20.17 -7.00 -2.44
CA SER A 91 21.12 -6.11 -1.76
C SER A 91 22.21 -6.83 -0.96
N ILE A 92 22.17 -8.17 -0.89
CA ILE A 92 23.16 -8.97 -0.15
C ILE A 92 24.57 -8.65 -0.64
N GLY A 93 25.42 -8.14 0.27
CA GLY A 93 26.81 -7.78 -0.04
C GLY A 93 26.99 -6.54 -0.91
N THR A 94 25.93 -5.78 -1.21
CA THR A 94 25.98 -4.60 -2.10
C THR A 94 25.38 -3.37 -1.43
N SER A 95 25.97 -2.20 -1.70
CA SER A 95 25.42 -0.92 -1.22
C SER A 95 24.21 -0.47 -2.03
N ILE A 96 23.15 -0.02 -1.35
CA ILE A 96 21.92 0.47 -2.00
C ILE A 96 22.15 1.87 -2.56
N THR A 97 22.57 1.93 -3.82
CA THR A 97 22.88 3.16 -4.56
C THR A 97 21.91 3.34 -5.74
N ILE A 98 21.86 4.56 -6.32
CA ILE A 98 21.01 4.84 -7.49
C ILE A 98 21.28 3.88 -8.66
N PRO A 99 22.53 3.57 -9.05
CA PRO A 99 22.81 2.61 -10.12
C PRO A 99 22.24 1.22 -9.85
N PHE A 100 22.40 0.71 -8.62
CA PHE A 100 21.84 -0.56 -8.19
C PHE A 100 20.30 -0.57 -8.26
N ILE A 101 19.65 0.47 -7.74
CA ILE A 101 18.18 0.58 -7.86
C ILE A 101 17.75 0.64 -9.33
N SER A 102 18.52 1.31 -10.18
CA SER A 102 18.21 1.41 -11.61
C SER A 102 18.39 0.09 -12.36
N SER A 103 19.26 -0.83 -11.92
CA SER A 103 19.30 -2.19 -12.49
C SER A 103 18.08 -2.99 -12.04
N VAL A 104 17.77 -2.97 -10.74
CA VAL A 104 16.60 -3.68 -10.19
C VAL A 104 15.29 -3.23 -10.85
N LEU A 105 15.10 -1.92 -11.05
CA LEU A 105 13.91 -1.38 -11.73
C LEU A 105 13.80 -1.78 -13.20
N ARG A 106 14.92 -2.02 -13.89
CA ARG A 106 14.91 -2.49 -15.29
C ARG A 106 14.49 -3.94 -15.41
N GLU A 107 14.87 -4.77 -14.44
CA GLU A 107 14.54 -6.20 -14.41
C GLU A 107 13.08 -6.48 -14.00
N LEU A 108 12.37 -5.48 -13.46
CA LEU A 108 10.97 -5.60 -13.04
C LEU A 108 9.95 -5.13 -14.08
N LYS A 109 10.42 -4.56 -15.18
CA LYS A 109 9.61 -4.22 -16.35
C LYS A 109 9.53 -5.41 -17.29
#